data_AF-B6ASM7-F1
#
_entry.id   AF-B6ASM7-F1
#
_cell.length_a   1.000
_cell.length_b   1.000
_cell.length_c   1.000
_cell.angle_alpha   90.00
_cell.angle_beta   90.00
_cell.angle_gamma   90.00
#
_symmetry.space_group_name_H-M   'P 1'
#
loop_
_entity.id
_entity.type
_entity.pdbx_description
1 polymer ?
#
loop_
_entity_poly.entity_id
_entity_poly.type
_entity_poly.pdbx_seq_one_letter_code
_entity_poly.pdbx_strand_id
1 'polypeptide(L)'
;MMTVRKFSDFQVGETAVFEQTFTPEMFEGFAQLSGDRNPLHHDVKYAQQSEFERPIVPMHMTIAPLSRIAGMIFPGDPSLYIGHAIRSILPVFYGETLTYSACIMAVNPNVRTLSIRVLICRGADVVVDANMRVMSRMEEWEPSTELPDLRPSSPVALVTGATGEIGTALARMLARRGWNLLLVDRGPGAKRDALAAALKTSASQDVHIEHVSADLLRSEDVDALCNTLTSQNNVTAVFHTASPPVDGMLNDLVQVNYRALQQIAEAVLPAMLIRQSGVVATIGTVATERVIPGWHDYSAAKAMAGQFLSAFDKSHSEFGPRGLTILSGLVATQYSESVQGKSPAMLPQELAESVLEIALDDKRGDAVLVEWNGHQSGKLGFQAARAGAAVSAAVPQNAPTVSPVSAPVSALAENDVEPRIAEVVRQQLRLPVNADLEGAGVGTTPGWDSLRHIELILGLEAAFGIRFGAGDVEKMLTYDVLLSTTRSYIQSLTS
;
A
#
# COMPACT_ATOMS: atom_id res chain seq x y z
N MET A 1 9.74 -39.45 23.15
CA MET A 1 8.55 -38.95 23.88
C MET A 1 8.12 -37.69 23.17
N MET A 2 6.88 -37.63 22.69
CA MET A 2 6.34 -36.37 22.17
C MET A 2 6.20 -35.40 23.33
N THR A 3 6.66 -34.16 23.14
CA THR A 3 6.61 -33.13 24.17
C THR A 3 5.16 -32.79 24.47
N VAL A 4 4.77 -32.79 25.75
CA VAL A 4 3.44 -32.31 26.19
C VAL A 4 3.25 -30.88 25.72
N ARG A 5 2.15 -30.61 25.01
CA ARG A 5 1.81 -29.27 24.50
C ARG A 5 0.89 -28.57 25.47
N LYS A 6 1.09 -27.27 25.68
CA LYS A 6 0.19 -26.42 26.48
C LYS A 6 -0.49 -25.40 25.59
N PHE A 7 -1.71 -25.03 25.94
CA PHE A 7 -2.39 -23.95 25.23
C PHE A 7 -1.63 -22.62 25.36
N SER A 8 -0.96 -22.39 26.48
CA SER A 8 -0.10 -21.22 26.69
C SER A 8 1.08 -21.11 25.72
N ASP A 9 1.42 -22.17 25.00
CA ASP A 9 2.57 -22.18 24.09
C ASP A 9 2.27 -21.47 22.77
N PHE A 10 0.99 -21.32 22.40
CA PHE A 10 0.60 -20.62 21.17
C PHE A 10 0.84 -19.13 21.24
N GLN A 11 1.45 -18.60 20.19
CA GLN A 11 1.72 -17.17 20.04
C GLN A 11 1.01 -16.59 18.82
N VAL A 12 0.63 -15.32 18.92
CA VAL A 12 0.17 -14.55 17.76
C VAL A 12 1.28 -14.51 16.71
N GLY A 13 0.92 -14.75 15.46
CA GLY A 13 1.87 -14.81 14.34
C GLY A 13 2.44 -16.20 14.05
N GLU A 14 2.13 -17.23 14.84
CA GLU A 14 2.44 -18.62 14.44
C GLU A 14 1.68 -18.98 13.16
N THR A 15 2.38 -19.67 12.26
CA THR A 15 1.88 -19.98 10.93
C THR A 15 1.95 -21.47 10.61
N ALA A 16 1.00 -21.97 9.82
CA ALA A 16 1.06 -23.30 9.25
C ALA A 16 0.75 -23.23 7.76
N VAL A 17 1.57 -23.90 6.95
CA VAL A 17 1.45 -23.89 5.50
C VAL A 17 1.40 -25.32 4.98
N PHE A 18 0.45 -25.60 4.09
CA PHE A 18 0.41 -26.86 3.36
C PHE A 18 -0.30 -26.66 2.01
N GLU A 19 -0.11 -27.63 1.12
CA GLU A 19 -0.72 -27.60 -0.21
C GLU A 19 -1.81 -28.67 -0.33
N GLN A 20 -2.80 -28.39 -1.19
CA GLN A 20 -3.84 -29.35 -1.57
C GLN A 20 -4.22 -29.15 -3.04
N THR A 21 -4.27 -30.25 -3.79
CA THR A 21 -4.83 -30.30 -5.14
C THR A 21 -6.14 -31.07 -5.09
N PHE A 22 -7.17 -30.55 -5.78
CA PHE A 22 -8.46 -31.23 -5.89
C PHE A 22 -8.60 -31.86 -7.26
N THR A 23 -9.02 -33.13 -7.31
CA THR A 23 -9.24 -33.84 -8.57
C THR A 23 -10.73 -34.12 -8.78
N PRO A 24 -11.18 -34.33 -10.02
CA PRO A 24 -12.58 -34.65 -10.30
C PRO A 24 -13.07 -35.91 -9.57
N GLU A 25 -12.19 -36.88 -9.30
CA GLU A 25 -12.54 -38.11 -8.58
C GLU A 25 -12.91 -37.82 -7.11
N MET A 26 -12.29 -36.81 -6.50
CA MET A 26 -12.62 -36.39 -5.13
C MET A 26 -14.03 -35.78 -5.03
N PHE A 27 -14.56 -35.24 -6.14
CA PHE A 27 -15.91 -34.68 -6.17
C PHE A 27 -16.97 -35.74 -5.85
N GLU A 28 -16.80 -36.99 -6.27
CA GLU A 28 -17.82 -38.02 -6.01
C GLU A 28 -17.99 -38.28 -4.51
N GLY A 29 -16.89 -38.35 -3.77
CA GLY A 29 -16.92 -38.48 -2.31
C GLY A 29 -17.57 -37.26 -1.64
N PHE A 30 -17.23 -36.05 -2.10
CA PHE A 30 -17.86 -34.82 -1.61
C PHE A 30 -19.37 -34.79 -1.89
N ALA A 31 -19.78 -35.16 -3.09
CA ALA A 31 -21.16 -35.14 -3.52
C ALA A 31 -22.00 -36.24 -2.85
N GLN A 32 -21.41 -37.39 -2.51
CA GLN A 32 -22.06 -38.41 -1.68
C GLN A 32 -22.26 -37.91 -0.24
N LEU A 33 -21.29 -37.20 0.33
CA LEU A 33 -21.36 -36.66 1.69
C LEU A 33 -22.33 -35.47 1.81
N SER A 34 -22.25 -34.53 0.87
CA SER A 34 -22.98 -33.25 0.91
C SER A 34 -24.36 -33.29 0.24
N GLY A 35 -24.55 -34.21 -0.71
CA GLY A 35 -25.71 -34.22 -1.60
C GLY A 35 -25.64 -33.20 -2.75
N ASP A 36 -24.55 -32.42 -2.86
CA ASP A 36 -24.37 -31.47 -3.95
C ASP A 36 -24.01 -32.19 -5.25
N ARG A 37 -24.94 -32.14 -6.21
CA ARG A 37 -24.80 -32.71 -7.55
C ARG A 37 -24.95 -31.63 -8.62
N ASN A 38 -24.63 -30.37 -8.32
CA ASN A 38 -24.71 -29.31 -9.32
C ASN A 38 -23.82 -29.66 -10.53
N PRO A 39 -24.38 -29.66 -11.77
CA PRO A 39 -23.64 -29.98 -12.98
C PRO A 39 -22.43 -29.06 -13.21
N LEU A 40 -22.42 -27.85 -12.65
CA LEU A 40 -21.30 -26.92 -12.70
C LEU A 40 -19.97 -27.53 -12.19
N HIS A 41 -20.05 -28.52 -11.29
CA HIS A 41 -18.87 -29.12 -10.66
C HIS A 41 -18.34 -30.37 -11.35
N HIS A 42 -19.03 -30.93 -12.34
CA HIS A 42 -18.63 -32.21 -12.94
C HIS A 42 -19.04 -32.42 -14.40
N ASP A 43 -20.09 -31.76 -14.89
CA ASP A 43 -20.52 -31.87 -16.28
C ASP A 43 -19.77 -30.84 -17.13
N VAL A 44 -18.85 -31.34 -17.95
CA VAL A 44 -18.05 -30.52 -18.88
C VAL A 44 -18.93 -29.75 -19.87
N LYS A 45 -20.01 -30.36 -20.40
CA LYS A 45 -20.88 -29.71 -21.38
C LYS A 45 -21.69 -28.59 -20.75
N TYR A 46 -22.15 -28.80 -19.52
CA TYR A 46 -22.85 -27.76 -18.77
C TYR A 46 -21.90 -26.60 -18.44
N ALA A 47 -20.71 -26.90 -17.91
CA ALA A 47 -19.75 -25.86 -17.51
C ALA A 47 -19.24 -25.03 -18.70
N GLN A 48 -19.10 -25.63 -19.89
CA GLN A 48 -18.78 -24.92 -21.15
C GLN A 48 -19.77 -23.82 -21.52
N GLN A 49 -21.00 -23.88 -21.01
CA GLN A 49 -22.05 -22.88 -21.25
C GLN A 49 -22.14 -21.83 -20.12
N SER A 50 -21.36 -22.00 -19.04
CA SER A 50 -21.28 -21.06 -17.93
C SER A 50 -20.13 -20.06 -18.11
N GLU A 51 -20.08 -19.02 -17.28
CA GLU A 51 -18.96 -18.07 -17.26
C GLU A 51 -17.59 -18.69 -16.91
N PHE A 52 -17.57 -19.93 -16.40
CA PHE A 52 -16.33 -20.62 -16.02
C PHE A 52 -15.74 -21.49 -17.13
N GLU A 53 -16.52 -21.80 -18.18
CA GLU A 53 -16.16 -22.61 -19.36
C GLU A 53 -15.68 -24.06 -19.11
N ARG A 54 -15.37 -24.42 -17.85
CA ARG A 54 -14.94 -25.75 -17.41
C ARG A 54 -15.34 -26.00 -15.95
N PRO A 55 -15.48 -27.26 -15.50
CA PRO A 55 -15.93 -27.55 -14.15
C PRO A 55 -15.03 -26.96 -13.06
N ILE A 56 -15.66 -26.38 -12.05
CA ILE A 56 -14.99 -25.78 -10.88
C ILE A 56 -15.16 -26.66 -9.64
N VAL A 57 -14.20 -26.58 -8.73
CA VAL A 57 -14.27 -27.24 -7.42
C VAL A 57 -15.35 -26.55 -6.58
N PRO A 58 -16.27 -27.30 -5.93
CA PRO A 58 -17.24 -26.72 -5.00
C PRO A 58 -16.54 -25.93 -3.87
N MET A 59 -17.04 -24.75 -3.53
CA MET A 59 -16.45 -23.90 -2.48
C MET A 59 -16.29 -24.67 -1.16
N HIS A 60 -17.29 -25.44 -0.74
CA HIS A 60 -17.24 -26.24 0.49
C HIS A 60 -16.18 -27.35 0.46
N MET A 61 -15.86 -27.86 -0.72
CA MET A 61 -14.76 -28.80 -0.92
C MET A 61 -13.41 -28.08 -0.81
N THR A 62 -13.29 -26.87 -1.38
CA THR A 62 -12.11 -26.01 -1.23
C THR A 62 -11.82 -25.65 0.23
N ILE A 63 -12.83 -25.42 1.07
CA ILE A 63 -12.61 -25.04 2.48
C ILE A 63 -12.57 -26.24 3.43
N ALA A 64 -12.81 -27.47 2.95
CA ALA A 64 -12.78 -28.67 3.79
C ALA A 64 -11.45 -28.81 4.59
N PRO A 65 -10.26 -28.48 4.05
CA PRO A 65 -9.01 -28.49 4.80
C PRO A 65 -8.93 -27.53 5.99
N LEU A 66 -9.86 -26.58 6.16
CA LEU A 66 -9.92 -25.81 7.42
C LEU A 66 -10.17 -26.72 8.62
N SER A 67 -10.87 -27.83 8.44
CA SER A 67 -11.05 -28.85 9.48
C SER A 67 -9.71 -29.48 9.90
N ARG A 68 -8.79 -29.71 8.95
CA ARG A 68 -7.42 -30.17 9.24
C ARG A 68 -6.65 -29.13 10.05
N ILE A 69 -6.78 -27.84 9.72
CA ILE A 69 -6.14 -26.76 10.48
C ILE A 69 -6.61 -26.79 11.93
N ALA A 70 -7.92 -26.84 12.19
CA ALA A 70 -8.44 -26.92 13.56
C ALA A 70 -8.01 -28.21 14.27
N GLY A 71 -8.31 -29.35 13.63
CA GLY A 71 -8.23 -30.69 14.20
C GLY A 71 -6.83 -31.22 14.39
N MET A 72 -5.88 -30.81 13.55
CA MET A 72 -4.56 -31.44 13.47
C MET A 72 -3.41 -30.46 13.69
N ILE A 73 -3.66 -29.14 13.63
CA ILE A 73 -2.59 -28.12 13.67
C ILE A 73 -2.76 -27.13 14.83
N PHE A 74 -3.86 -26.36 14.79
CA PHE A 74 -4.15 -25.24 15.69
C PHE A 74 -5.54 -25.39 16.35
N PRO A 75 -5.63 -25.79 17.63
CA PRO A 75 -4.56 -26.31 18.48
C PRO A 75 -4.20 -27.78 18.21
N GLY A 76 -4.97 -28.50 17.38
CA GLY A 76 -4.80 -29.94 17.15
C GLY A 76 -5.83 -30.79 17.89
N ASP A 77 -5.43 -31.98 18.36
CA ASP A 77 -6.31 -33.04 18.85
C ASP A 77 -7.42 -32.66 19.86
N PRO A 78 -7.18 -31.76 20.85
CA PRO A 78 -8.24 -31.37 21.77
C PRO A 78 -9.14 -30.27 21.22
N SER A 79 -9.10 -29.97 19.92
CA SER A 79 -9.83 -28.85 19.34
C SER A 79 -11.35 -29.06 19.27
N LEU A 80 -12.05 -27.94 19.30
CA LEU A 80 -13.43 -27.78 18.87
C LEU A 80 -13.45 -26.65 17.83
N TYR A 81 -13.90 -26.96 16.61
CA TYR A 81 -14.12 -25.95 15.58
C TYR A 81 -15.41 -25.20 15.89
N ILE A 82 -15.29 -23.95 16.38
CA ILE A 82 -16.44 -23.16 16.85
C ILE A 82 -17.20 -22.54 15.67
N GLY A 83 -16.48 -22.06 14.66
CA GLY A 83 -17.09 -21.49 13.46
C GLY A 83 -16.08 -20.73 12.62
N HIS A 84 -16.50 -20.34 11.42
CA HIS A 84 -15.70 -19.58 10.48
C HIS A 84 -16.55 -18.57 9.70
N ALA A 85 -15.89 -17.59 9.10
CA ALA A 85 -16.42 -16.71 8.07
C ALA A 85 -15.51 -16.79 6.86
N ILE A 86 -16.10 -16.84 5.66
CA ILE A 86 -15.37 -17.13 4.42
C ILE A 86 -15.77 -16.11 3.36
N ARG A 87 -14.77 -15.57 2.66
CA ARG A 87 -14.92 -14.79 1.45
C ARG A 87 -14.28 -15.57 0.30
N SER A 88 -15.10 -16.08 -0.60
CA SER A 88 -14.64 -16.65 -1.89
C SER A 88 -14.37 -15.49 -2.85
N ILE A 89 -13.15 -15.43 -3.39
CA ILE A 89 -12.69 -14.32 -4.24
C ILE A 89 -12.60 -14.78 -5.70
N LEU A 90 -12.00 -15.96 -5.94
CA LEU A 90 -11.83 -16.52 -7.27
C LEU A 90 -12.32 -17.98 -7.33
N PRO A 91 -12.76 -18.48 -8.50
CA PRO A 91 -13.05 -19.88 -8.68
C PRO A 91 -11.78 -20.73 -8.65
N VAL A 92 -11.93 -21.97 -8.19
CA VAL A 92 -10.89 -23.01 -8.20
C VAL A 92 -11.24 -24.02 -9.28
N PHE A 93 -10.26 -24.38 -10.09
CA PHE A 93 -10.42 -25.45 -11.07
C PHE A 93 -9.72 -26.72 -10.61
N TYR A 94 -10.24 -27.86 -11.04
CA TYR A 94 -9.61 -29.15 -10.74
C TYR A 94 -8.19 -29.22 -11.32
N GLY A 95 -7.28 -29.86 -10.58
CA GLY A 95 -5.86 -29.97 -10.92
C GLY A 95 -5.00 -28.77 -10.50
N GLU A 96 -5.61 -27.67 -10.05
CA GLU A 96 -4.86 -26.55 -9.47
C GLU A 96 -4.38 -26.91 -8.06
N THR A 97 -3.10 -26.68 -7.80
CA THR A 97 -2.53 -26.78 -6.44
C THR A 97 -2.78 -25.47 -5.71
N LEU A 98 -3.42 -25.57 -4.55
CA LEU A 98 -3.68 -24.45 -3.66
C LEU A 98 -2.77 -24.53 -2.44
N THR A 99 -2.22 -23.39 -2.03
CA THR A 99 -1.45 -23.23 -0.80
C THR A 99 -2.34 -22.63 0.28
N TYR A 100 -2.46 -23.32 1.41
CA TYR A 100 -3.21 -22.88 2.60
C TYR A 100 -2.20 -22.30 3.58
N SER A 101 -2.32 -21.02 3.88
CA SER A 101 -1.57 -20.38 4.96
C SER A 101 -2.52 -20.04 6.09
N ALA A 102 -2.33 -20.66 7.25
CA ALA A 102 -3.05 -20.36 8.48
C ALA A 102 -2.15 -19.56 9.42
N CYS A 103 -2.64 -18.45 9.95
CA CYS A 103 -1.92 -17.59 10.89
C CYS A 103 -2.77 -17.30 12.14
N ILE A 104 -2.20 -17.49 13.33
CA ILE A 104 -2.84 -17.13 14.59
C ILE A 104 -2.89 -15.60 14.73
N MET A 105 -4.09 -15.03 14.69
CA MET A 105 -4.33 -13.59 14.80
C MET A 105 -4.55 -13.15 16.25
N ALA A 106 -5.13 -14.02 17.09
CA ALA A 106 -5.35 -13.76 18.50
C ALA A 106 -5.39 -15.05 19.31
N VAL A 107 -4.88 -14.97 20.55
CA VAL A 107 -4.90 -16.05 21.54
C VAL A 107 -5.69 -15.56 22.75
N ASN A 108 -6.72 -16.30 23.14
CA ASN A 108 -7.47 -16.05 24.37
C ASN A 108 -7.27 -17.22 25.34
N PRO A 109 -6.38 -17.10 26.34
CA PRO A 109 -6.08 -18.19 27.27
C PRO A 109 -7.24 -18.51 28.21
N ASN A 110 -8.05 -17.53 28.62
CA ASN A 110 -9.13 -17.72 29.59
C ASN A 110 -10.19 -18.72 29.11
N VAL A 111 -10.47 -18.72 27.81
CA VAL A 111 -11.41 -19.65 27.16
C VAL A 111 -10.71 -20.55 26.15
N ARG A 112 -9.37 -20.63 26.20
CA ARG A 112 -8.50 -21.41 25.29
C ARG A 112 -8.91 -21.33 23.82
N THR A 113 -9.17 -20.13 23.31
CA THR A 113 -9.62 -19.92 21.93
C THR A 113 -8.53 -19.26 21.09
N LEU A 114 -8.35 -19.77 19.87
CA LEU A 114 -7.52 -19.18 18.82
C LEU A 114 -8.43 -18.56 17.76
N SER A 115 -8.12 -17.32 17.37
CA SER A 115 -8.63 -16.72 16.13
C SER A 115 -7.56 -16.88 15.07
N ILE A 116 -7.89 -17.54 13.97
CA ILE A 116 -6.96 -17.91 12.91
C ILE A 116 -7.46 -17.33 11.60
N ARG A 117 -6.60 -16.59 10.89
CA ARG A 117 -6.86 -16.22 9.50
C ARG A 117 -6.26 -17.30 8.60
N VAL A 118 -6.96 -17.64 7.54
CA VAL A 118 -6.50 -18.58 6.53
C VAL A 118 -6.62 -17.95 5.16
N LEU A 119 -5.49 -17.75 4.49
CA LEU A 119 -5.45 -17.44 3.06
C LEU A 119 -5.26 -18.73 2.27
N ILE A 120 -6.10 -18.92 1.25
CA ILE A 120 -5.95 -19.98 0.26
C ILE A 120 -5.52 -19.32 -1.05
N CYS A 121 -4.30 -19.64 -1.49
CA CYS A 121 -3.65 -19.00 -2.62
C CYS A 121 -3.41 -19.98 -3.77
N ARG A 122 -3.43 -19.46 -5.00
CA ARG A 122 -2.93 -20.13 -6.21
C ARG A 122 -1.82 -19.25 -6.78
N GLY A 123 -0.57 -19.55 -6.42
CA GLY A 123 0.55 -18.65 -6.71
C GLY A 123 0.34 -17.28 -6.06
N ALA A 124 0.26 -16.24 -6.88
CA ALA A 124 0.03 -14.85 -6.45
C ALA A 124 -1.46 -14.48 -6.30
N ASP A 125 -2.38 -15.36 -6.70
CA ASP A 125 -3.82 -15.11 -6.56
C ASP A 125 -4.32 -15.55 -5.18
N VAL A 126 -5.04 -14.68 -4.48
CA VAL A 126 -5.84 -15.10 -3.31
C VAL A 126 -7.20 -15.58 -3.77
N VAL A 127 -7.47 -16.86 -3.55
CA VAL A 127 -8.71 -17.52 -3.99
C VAL A 127 -9.77 -17.44 -2.89
N VAL A 128 -9.38 -17.65 -1.65
CA VAL A 128 -10.28 -17.59 -0.48
C VAL A 128 -9.56 -16.89 0.67
N ASP A 129 -10.29 -16.03 1.37
CA ASP A 129 -9.90 -15.42 2.64
C ASP A 129 -10.90 -15.85 3.72
N ALA A 130 -10.40 -16.56 4.73
CA ALA A 130 -11.22 -17.12 5.79
C ALA A 130 -10.72 -16.70 7.17
N ASN A 131 -11.65 -16.53 8.09
CA ASN A 131 -11.36 -16.38 9.52
C ASN A 131 -12.07 -17.51 10.27
N MET A 132 -11.35 -18.22 11.12
CA MET A 132 -11.91 -19.32 11.90
C MET A 132 -11.58 -19.18 13.39
N ARG A 133 -12.49 -19.66 14.23
CA ARG A 133 -12.32 -19.74 15.68
C ARG A 133 -12.28 -21.19 16.11
N VAL A 134 -11.23 -21.53 16.86
CA VAL A 134 -11.01 -22.89 17.36
C VAL A 134 -10.72 -22.83 18.85
N MET A 135 -11.35 -23.69 19.62
CA MET A 135 -11.14 -23.78 21.07
C MET A 135 -10.37 -25.06 21.40
N SER A 136 -9.35 -24.97 22.26
CA SER A 136 -8.81 -26.17 22.91
C SER A 136 -9.71 -26.57 24.07
N ARG A 137 -10.13 -27.83 24.08
CA ARG A 137 -10.88 -28.44 25.19
C ARG A 137 -9.98 -28.80 26.37
N MET A 138 -8.66 -28.77 26.21
CA MET A 138 -7.67 -29.12 27.23
C MET A 138 -6.61 -28.02 27.39
N GLU A 139 -6.09 -27.88 28.60
CA GLU A 139 -4.96 -26.96 28.87
C GLU A 139 -3.65 -27.58 28.42
N GLU A 140 -3.47 -28.88 28.65
CA GLU A 140 -2.28 -29.65 28.31
C GLU A 140 -2.68 -30.99 27.67
N TRP A 141 -1.95 -31.44 26.66
CA TRP A 141 -2.19 -32.74 26.01
C TRP A 141 -0.92 -33.29 25.35
N GLU A 142 -0.90 -34.60 25.12
CA GLU A 142 0.09 -35.25 24.27
C GLU A 142 -0.43 -35.23 22.82
N PRO A 143 0.31 -34.66 21.85
CA PRO A 143 -0.11 -34.66 20.46
C PRO A 143 -0.22 -36.09 19.91
N SER A 144 -1.24 -36.35 19.09
CA SER A 144 -1.48 -37.62 18.41
C SER A 144 -0.57 -37.82 17.18
N THR A 145 -0.04 -36.71 16.65
CA THR A 145 0.82 -36.66 15.47
C THR A 145 1.91 -35.61 15.66
N GLU A 146 3.09 -35.82 15.06
CA GLU A 146 4.09 -34.76 14.96
C GLU A 146 3.55 -33.66 14.06
N LEU A 147 3.55 -32.43 14.57
CA LEU A 147 3.17 -31.26 13.80
C LEU A 147 4.22 -30.97 12.72
N PRO A 148 3.83 -30.41 11.56
CA PRO A 148 4.79 -29.79 10.66
C PRO A 148 5.59 -28.72 11.42
N ASP A 149 6.81 -28.38 10.99
CA ASP A 149 7.53 -27.26 11.59
C ASP A 149 6.73 -25.95 11.36
N LEU A 150 6.08 -25.45 12.43
CA LEU A 150 5.13 -24.33 12.38
C LEU A 150 5.81 -22.96 12.56
N ARG A 151 7.15 -22.92 12.49
CA ARG A 151 7.89 -21.68 12.67
C ARG A 151 8.00 -20.94 11.34
N PRO A 152 7.63 -19.65 11.27
CA PRO A 152 8.05 -18.84 10.15
C PRO A 152 9.58 -18.84 10.12
N SER A 153 10.16 -19.21 8.98
CA SER A 153 11.60 -19.09 8.74
C SER A 153 12.05 -17.65 9.03
N SER A 154 13.32 -17.46 9.41
CA SER A 154 13.85 -16.11 9.67
C SER A 154 13.57 -15.19 8.47
N PRO A 155 13.16 -13.95 8.69
CA PRO A 155 12.68 -13.09 7.62
C PRO A 155 13.82 -12.66 6.69
N VAL A 156 13.60 -12.77 5.38
CA VAL A 156 14.58 -12.40 4.35
C VAL A 156 14.19 -11.05 3.72
N ALA A 157 15.15 -10.14 3.66
CA ALA A 157 15.06 -8.85 2.98
C ALA A 157 15.93 -8.82 1.73
N LEU A 158 15.35 -8.47 0.59
CA LEU A 158 16.07 -8.18 -0.63
C LEU A 158 16.38 -6.69 -0.72
N VAL A 159 17.62 -6.34 -1.06
CA VAL A 159 18.05 -4.96 -1.31
C VAL A 159 18.65 -4.88 -2.71
N THR A 160 18.01 -4.14 -3.62
CA THR A 160 18.61 -3.84 -4.93
C THR A 160 19.50 -2.61 -4.84
N GLY A 161 20.59 -2.58 -5.60
CA GLY A 161 21.58 -1.50 -5.51
C GLY A 161 22.28 -1.48 -4.16
N ALA A 162 22.50 -2.66 -3.56
CA ALA A 162 23.01 -2.78 -2.20
C ALA A 162 24.42 -2.19 -2.04
N THR A 163 25.22 -2.12 -3.11
CA THR A 163 26.54 -1.44 -3.11
C THR A 163 26.47 0.09 -3.25
N GLY A 164 25.28 0.65 -3.49
CA GLY A 164 25.02 2.08 -3.38
C GLY A 164 25.01 2.54 -1.92
N GLU A 165 25.17 3.84 -1.67
CA GLU A 165 25.32 4.36 -0.31
C GLU A 165 24.05 4.17 0.54
N ILE A 166 22.85 4.35 -0.04
CA ILE A 166 21.57 4.08 0.63
C ILE A 166 21.37 2.57 0.85
N GLY A 167 21.61 1.76 -0.20
CA GLY A 167 21.50 0.30 -0.12
C GLY A 167 22.43 -0.30 0.93
N THR A 168 23.67 0.19 1.03
CA THR A 168 24.66 -0.22 2.04
C THR A 168 24.21 0.15 3.45
N ALA A 169 23.63 1.35 3.64
CA ALA A 169 23.09 1.76 4.93
C ALA A 169 21.92 0.84 5.36
N LEU A 170 20.97 0.58 4.47
CA LEU A 170 19.85 -0.33 4.72
C LEU A 170 20.32 -1.75 5.04
N ALA A 171 21.22 -2.33 4.23
CA ALA A 171 21.74 -3.68 4.46
C ALA A 171 22.40 -3.80 5.84
N ARG A 172 23.19 -2.81 6.26
CA ARG A 172 23.83 -2.82 7.59
C ARG A 172 22.82 -2.76 8.72
N MET A 173 21.77 -1.94 8.59
CA MET A 173 20.74 -1.80 9.61
C MET A 173 19.85 -3.06 9.69
N LEU A 174 19.48 -3.64 8.55
CA LEU A 174 18.72 -4.88 8.49
C LEU A 174 19.50 -6.05 9.11
N ALA A 175 20.80 -6.19 8.79
CA ALA A 175 21.65 -7.22 9.42
C ALA A 175 21.75 -7.06 10.95
N ARG A 176 21.83 -5.81 11.45
CA ARG A 176 21.81 -5.53 12.90
C ARG A 176 20.47 -5.87 13.55
N ARG A 177 19.37 -5.74 12.80
CA ARG A 177 18.03 -6.13 13.21
C ARG A 177 17.76 -7.64 13.05
N GLY A 178 18.77 -8.44 12.67
CA GLY A 178 18.67 -9.90 12.57
C GLY A 178 17.99 -10.42 11.29
N TRP A 179 17.86 -9.59 10.25
CA TRP A 179 17.28 -10.02 8.97
C TRP A 179 18.30 -10.74 8.11
N ASN A 180 17.89 -11.89 7.55
CA ASN A 180 18.62 -12.52 6.46
C ASN A 180 18.56 -11.61 5.22
N LEU A 181 19.64 -11.54 4.47
CA LEU A 181 19.78 -10.57 3.38
C LEU A 181 20.03 -11.26 2.03
N LEU A 182 19.33 -10.78 1.01
CA LEU A 182 19.59 -11.07 -0.39
C LEU A 182 19.99 -9.75 -1.08
N LEU A 183 21.29 -9.59 -1.33
CA LEU A 183 21.87 -8.32 -1.79
C LEU A 183 22.12 -8.37 -3.30
N VAL A 184 21.45 -7.50 -4.05
CA VAL A 184 21.46 -7.50 -5.51
C VAL A 184 22.23 -6.29 -6.05
N ASP A 185 23.25 -6.57 -6.87
CA ASP A 185 24.05 -5.57 -7.60
C ASP A 185 24.61 -6.17 -8.91
N ARG A 186 25.21 -5.35 -9.77
CA ARG A 186 25.63 -5.75 -11.14
C ARG A 186 26.78 -6.76 -11.22
N GLY A 187 27.40 -7.16 -10.12
CA GLY A 187 28.49 -8.15 -10.13
C GLY A 187 29.53 -8.02 -9.03
N PRO A 188 30.59 -8.84 -9.08
CA PRO A 188 31.71 -8.76 -8.15
C PRO A 188 32.46 -7.43 -8.29
N GLY A 189 33.07 -6.95 -7.21
CA GLY A 189 33.86 -5.73 -7.21
C GLY A 189 34.13 -5.19 -5.82
N ALA A 190 35.06 -4.23 -5.73
CA ALA A 190 35.55 -3.70 -4.47
C ALA A 190 34.44 -3.18 -3.53
N LYS A 191 33.37 -2.59 -4.07
CA LYS A 191 32.22 -2.12 -3.26
C LYS A 191 31.46 -3.28 -2.61
N ARG A 192 31.26 -4.38 -3.34
CA ARG A 192 30.60 -5.59 -2.82
C ARG A 192 31.46 -6.26 -1.75
N ASP A 193 32.76 -6.36 -1.99
CA ASP A 193 33.69 -6.96 -1.03
C ASP A 193 33.76 -6.13 0.27
N ALA A 194 33.78 -4.81 0.14
CA ALA A 194 33.73 -3.89 1.28
C ALA A 194 32.40 -4.02 2.05
N LEU A 195 31.26 -4.12 1.37
CA LEU A 195 29.96 -4.34 2.01
C LEU A 195 29.92 -5.68 2.74
N ALA A 196 30.37 -6.77 2.10
CA ALA A 196 30.43 -8.09 2.73
C ALA A 196 31.31 -8.09 3.99
N ALA A 197 32.47 -7.43 3.94
CA ALA A 197 33.35 -7.27 5.11
C ALA A 197 32.67 -6.45 6.22
N ALA A 198 31.99 -5.34 5.87
CA ALA A 198 31.27 -4.51 6.83
C ALA A 198 30.12 -5.27 7.51
N LEU A 199 29.37 -6.08 6.76
CA LEU A 199 28.25 -6.86 7.32
C LEU A 199 28.72 -7.97 8.24
N LYS A 200 29.84 -8.65 7.95
CA LYS A 200 30.44 -9.64 8.87
C LYS A 200 30.75 -9.08 10.26
N THR A 201 31.11 -7.80 10.34
CA THR A 201 31.39 -7.12 11.61
C THR A 201 30.15 -6.58 12.32
N SER A 202 29.07 -6.34 11.59
CA SER A 202 27.88 -5.63 12.08
C SER A 202 26.67 -6.55 12.30
N ALA A 203 26.66 -7.75 11.72
CA ALA A 203 25.57 -8.70 11.84
C ALA A 203 25.56 -9.39 13.22
N SER A 204 24.37 -9.74 13.71
CA SER A 204 24.23 -10.76 14.75
C SER A 204 24.75 -12.12 14.23
N GLN A 205 25.21 -12.99 15.12
CA GLN A 205 25.93 -14.23 14.76
C GLN A 205 25.13 -15.22 13.89
N ASP A 206 23.82 -15.02 13.72
CA ASP A 206 22.91 -15.94 13.03
C ASP A 206 22.31 -15.42 11.70
N VAL A 207 22.80 -14.30 11.16
CA VAL A 207 22.27 -13.74 9.90
C VAL A 207 22.90 -14.37 8.67
N HIS A 208 22.07 -14.91 7.77
CA HIS A 208 22.48 -15.38 6.45
C HIS A 208 22.51 -14.22 5.44
N ILE A 209 23.63 -14.06 4.72
CA ILE A 209 23.80 -13.02 3.71
C ILE A 209 24.18 -13.69 2.39
N GLU A 210 23.32 -13.54 1.40
CA GLU A 210 23.51 -14.00 0.03
C GLU A 210 23.68 -12.78 -0.89
N HIS A 211 24.59 -12.88 -1.86
CA HIS A 211 24.79 -11.86 -2.89
C HIS A 211 24.42 -12.41 -4.26
N VAL A 212 23.53 -11.71 -4.96
CA VAL A 212 23.11 -12.06 -6.32
C VAL A 212 23.65 -11.01 -7.29
N SER A 213 24.33 -11.48 -8.34
CA SER A 213 24.76 -10.63 -9.44
C SER A 213 23.62 -10.50 -10.45
N ALA A 214 23.05 -9.31 -10.56
CA ALA A 214 22.04 -9.00 -11.58
C ALA A 214 22.18 -7.53 -12.00
N ASP A 215 22.40 -7.30 -13.30
CA ASP A 215 22.26 -5.97 -13.88
C ASP A 215 20.80 -5.73 -14.29
N LEU A 216 20.10 -4.90 -13.50
CA LEU A 216 18.66 -4.64 -13.72
C LEU A 216 18.36 -3.92 -15.05
N LEU A 217 19.37 -3.46 -15.79
CA LEU A 217 19.22 -2.97 -17.16
C LEU A 217 18.99 -4.11 -18.17
N ARG A 218 19.41 -5.34 -17.83
CA ARG A 218 19.31 -6.52 -18.69
C ARG A 218 18.10 -7.35 -18.26
N SER A 219 17.11 -7.50 -19.14
CA SER A 219 15.92 -8.31 -18.84
C SER A 219 16.27 -9.75 -18.46
N GLU A 220 17.28 -10.36 -19.10
CA GLU A 220 17.75 -11.72 -18.81
C GLU A 220 18.20 -11.88 -17.35
N ASP A 221 18.89 -10.88 -16.81
CA ASP A 221 19.36 -10.87 -15.42
C ASP A 221 18.18 -10.70 -14.44
N VAL A 222 17.20 -9.87 -14.81
CA VAL A 222 15.96 -9.68 -14.02
C VAL A 222 15.14 -10.97 -14.00
N ASP A 223 14.99 -11.64 -15.13
CA ASP A 223 14.29 -12.93 -15.25
C ASP A 223 14.98 -13.99 -14.37
N ALA A 224 16.30 -14.08 -14.43
CA ALA A 224 17.09 -15.00 -13.60
C ALA A 224 16.93 -14.70 -12.09
N LEU A 225 16.93 -13.43 -11.70
CA LEU A 225 16.66 -13.00 -10.34
C LEU A 225 15.24 -13.40 -9.91
N CYS A 226 14.21 -13.12 -10.73
CA CYS A 226 12.82 -13.44 -10.41
C CYS A 226 12.59 -14.96 -10.28
N ASN A 227 13.25 -15.77 -11.11
CA ASN A 227 13.23 -17.23 -10.99
C ASN A 227 13.86 -17.70 -9.67
N THR A 228 14.96 -17.07 -9.24
CA THR A 228 15.60 -17.34 -7.95
C THR A 228 14.65 -16.99 -6.80
N LEU A 229 14.01 -15.82 -6.84
CA LEU A 229 13.07 -15.36 -5.82
C LEU A 229 11.86 -16.29 -5.70
N THR A 230 11.28 -16.66 -6.84
CA THR A 230 10.15 -17.61 -6.90
C THR A 230 10.53 -18.98 -6.35
N SER A 231 11.74 -19.45 -6.64
CA SER A 231 12.22 -20.76 -6.18
C SER A 231 12.51 -20.78 -4.67
N GLN A 232 13.11 -19.72 -4.13
CA GLN A 232 13.41 -19.61 -2.70
C GLN A 232 12.16 -19.34 -1.85
N ASN A 233 11.17 -18.63 -2.41
CA ASN A 233 9.85 -18.35 -1.84
C ASN A 233 9.84 -17.93 -0.36
N ASN A 234 10.82 -17.11 0.06
CA ASN A 234 11.05 -16.75 1.46
C ASN A 234 11.30 -15.23 1.69
N VAL A 235 11.38 -14.45 0.62
CA VAL A 235 11.60 -13.00 0.68
C VAL A 235 10.31 -12.30 1.07
N THR A 236 10.38 -11.48 2.14
CA THR A 236 9.20 -10.79 2.69
C THR A 236 9.39 -9.29 2.87
N ALA A 237 10.59 -8.78 2.58
CA ALA A 237 10.84 -7.36 2.45
C ALA A 237 11.67 -7.12 1.20
N VAL A 238 11.29 -6.14 0.39
CA VAL A 238 12.04 -5.68 -0.77
C VAL A 238 12.31 -4.19 -0.59
N PHE A 239 13.58 -3.80 -0.66
CA PHE A 239 14.00 -2.40 -0.68
C PHE A 239 14.68 -2.12 -2.01
N HIS A 240 13.92 -1.51 -2.92
CA HIS A 240 14.39 -1.17 -4.25
C HIS A 240 15.12 0.18 -4.22
N THR A 241 16.45 0.13 -4.08
CA THR A 241 17.30 1.33 -4.06
C THR A 241 18.05 1.54 -5.37
N ALA A 242 18.09 0.53 -6.24
CA ALA A 242 18.71 0.63 -7.55
C ALA A 242 18.02 1.70 -8.41
N SER A 243 18.82 2.60 -8.96
CA SER A 243 18.40 3.60 -9.94
C SER A 243 19.57 3.94 -10.86
N PRO A 244 19.34 4.14 -12.16
CA PRO A 244 20.29 4.83 -13.02
C PRO A 244 20.47 6.29 -12.57
N PRO A 245 21.50 6.97 -13.10
CA PRO A 245 21.64 8.42 -12.98
C PRO A 245 20.37 9.18 -13.38
N VAL A 246 20.10 10.32 -12.73
CA VAL A 246 18.99 11.26 -12.99
C VAL A 246 18.94 11.76 -14.44
N ASP A 247 20.10 11.87 -15.08
CA ASP A 247 20.31 12.27 -16.47
C ASP A 247 20.45 11.06 -17.41
N GLY A 248 20.18 9.86 -16.91
CA GLY A 248 20.16 8.63 -17.70
C GLY A 248 19.08 8.65 -18.78
N MET A 249 19.23 7.77 -19.77
CA MET A 249 18.23 7.63 -20.82
C MET A 249 16.89 7.16 -20.23
N LEU A 250 15.77 7.69 -20.73
CA LEU A 250 14.42 7.32 -20.28
C LEU A 250 14.20 5.80 -20.25
N ASN A 251 14.68 5.07 -21.25
CA ASN A 251 14.52 3.62 -21.30
C ASN A 251 15.19 2.91 -20.12
N ASP A 252 16.41 3.33 -19.77
CA ASP A 252 17.16 2.76 -18.64
C ASP A 252 16.49 3.11 -17.31
N LEU A 253 16.03 4.36 -17.19
CA LEU A 253 15.29 4.85 -16.04
C LEU A 253 14.00 4.06 -15.82
N VAL A 254 13.22 3.82 -16.87
CA VAL A 254 11.98 3.03 -16.82
C VAL A 254 12.29 1.55 -16.56
N GLN A 255 13.31 1.00 -17.21
CA GLN A 255 13.70 -0.39 -17.05
C GLN A 255 14.03 -0.73 -15.59
N VAL A 256 14.89 0.07 -14.95
CA VAL A 256 15.33 -0.21 -13.57
C VAL A 256 14.33 0.26 -12.52
N ASN A 257 13.80 1.48 -12.63
CA ASN A 257 12.93 2.01 -11.58
C ASN A 257 11.54 1.39 -11.58
N TYR A 258 11.02 0.99 -12.74
CA TYR A 258 9.67 0.48 -12.88
C TYR A 258 9.65 -1.00 -13.28
N ARG A 259 10.16 -1.40 -14.45
CA ARG A 259 9.98 -2.77 -14.95
C ARG A 259 10.62 -3.82 -14.05
N ALA A 260 11.88 -3.61 -13.64
CA ALA A 260 12.56 -4.53 -12.73
C ALA A 260 11.87 -4.59 -11.35
N LEU A 261 11.44 -3.44 -10.81
CA LEU A 261 10.67 -3.39 -9.57
C LEU A 261 9.36 -4.17 -9.67
N GLN A 262 8.62 -4.00 -10.76
CA GLN A 262 7.37 -4.70 -11.00
C GLN A 262 7.58 -6.22 -10.98
N GLN A 263 8.53 -6.72 -11.77
CA GLN A 263 8.79 -8.16 -11.87
C GLN A 263 9.28 -8.74 -10.54
N ILE A 264 10.14 -8.02 -9.82
CA ILE A 264 10.60 -8.43 -8.48
C ILE A 264 9.42 -8.47 -7.50
N ALA A 265 8.54 -7.47 -7.50
CA ALA A 265 7.37 -7.41 -6.63
C ALA A 265 6.41 -8.58 -6.90
N GLU A 266 6.16 -8.89 -8.16
CA GLU A 266 5.33 -10.03 -8.59
C GLU A 266 5.97 -11.37 -8.18
N ALA A 267 7.30 -11.51 -8.30
CA ALA A 267 8.02 -12.72 -7.94
C ALA A 267 8.03 -13.03 -6.43
N VAL A 268 8.02 -12.01 -5.57
CA VAL A 268 8.02 -12.19 -4.10
C VAL A 268 6.61 -12.24 -3.51
N LEU A 269 5.58 -11.85 -4.26
CA LEU A 269 4.20 -11.77 -3.76
C LEU A 269 3.68 -13.10 -3.19
N PRO A 270 3.89 -14.27 -3.83
CA PRO A 270 3.46 -15.56 -3.26
C PRO A 270 4.04 -15.81 -1.85
N ALA A 271 5.33 -15.51 -1.63
CA ALA A 271 5.98 -15.66 -0.33
C ALA A 271 5.36 -14.73 0.73
N MET A 272 5.07 -13.48 0.35
CA MET A 272 4.44 -12.51 1.24
C MET A 272 3.00 -12.88 1.59
N LEU A 273 2.23 -13.43 0.65
CA LEU A 273 0.87 -13.92 0.88
C LEU A 273 0.86 -15.14 1.81
N ILE A 274 1.78 -16.08 1.60
CA ILE A 274 1.96 -17.23 2.50
C ILE A 274 2.34 -16.76 3.91
N ARG A 275 3.18 -15.73 4.04
CA ARG A 275 3.48 -15.14 5.35
C ARG A 275 2.37 -14.23 5.89
N GLN A 276 1.35 -13.93 5.09
CA GLN A 276 0.32 -12.91 5.34
C GLN A 276 0.91 -11.58 5.81
N SER A 277 2.11 -11.25 5.33
CA SER A 277 2.89 -10.10 5.74
C SER A 277 4.04 -9.90 4.75
N GLY A 278 4.24 -8.66 4.32
CA GLY A 278 5.42 -8.28 3.57
C GLY A 278 5.39 -6.82 3.17
N VAL A 279 6.51 -6.35 2.64
CA VAL A 279 6.63 -4.98 2.13
C VAL A 279 7.51 -4.93 0.89
N VAL A 280 7.04 -4.22 -0.13
CA VAL A 280 7.84 -3.78 -1.27
C VAL A 280 7.97 -2.27 -1.18
N ALA A 281 9.17 -1.78 -0.90
CA ALA A 281 9.49 -0.37 -0.77
C ALA A 281 10.41 0.09 -1.89
N THR A 282 10.12 1.26 -2.48
CA THR A 282 11.02 1.92 -3.45
C THR A 282 11.46 3.29 -2.96
N ILE A 283 12.69 3.67 -3.28
CA ILE A 283 13.18 5.03 -3.07
C ILE A 283 12.71 5.89 -4.25
N GLY A 284 11.65 6.65 -4.01
CA GLY A 284 11.10 7.67 -4.89
C GLY A 284 11.87 9.00 -4.79
N THR A 285 11.23 10.07 -5.21
CA THR A 285 11.83 11.41 -5.23
C THR A 285 10.80 12.49 -4.98
N VAL A 286 11.17 13.54 -4.24
CA VAL A 286 10.34 14.75 -4.15
C VAL A 286 10.11 15.43 -5.51
N ALA A 287 10.90 15.09 -6.53
CA ALA A 287 10.76 15.64 -7.86
C ALA A 287 9.50 15.17 -8.61
N THR A 288 8.73 14.22 -8.05
CA THR A 288 7.38 13.89 -8.53
C THR A 288 6.33 14.89 -8.05
N GLU A 289 6.57 15.52 -6.89
CA GLU A 289 5.69 16.51 -6.27
C GLU A 289 6.12 17.95 -6.58
N ARG A 290 7.41 18.13 -6.89
CA ARG A 290 8.03 19.43 -7.21
C ARG A 290 8.68 19.31 -8.58
N VAL A 291 8.19 20.05 -9.56
CA VAL A 291 8.77 20.02 -10.91
C VAL A 291 10.18 20.61 -10.88
N ILE A 292 11.19 19.80 -11.20
CA ILE A 292 12.59 20.22 -11.32
C ILE A 292 12.97 20.24 -12.81
N PRO A 293 13.31 21.40 -13.39
CA PRO A 293 13.74 21.48 -14.78
C PRO A 293 14.92 20.55 -15.09
N GLY A 294 14.81 19.80 -16.19
CA GLY A 294 15.84 18.83 -16.61
C GLY A 294 15.68 17.42 -16.03
N TRP A 295 14.78 17.18 -15.07
CA TRP A 295 14.58 15.87 -14.43
C TRP A 295 13.31 15.15 -14.89
N HIS A 296 12.74 15.55 -16.01
CA HIS A 296 11.43 15.09 -16.49
C HIS A 296 11.39 13.56 -16.68
N ASP A 297 12.38 12.97 -17.34
CA ASP A 297 12.43 11.52 -17.58
C ASP A 297 12.63 10.73 -16.27
N TYR A 298 13.48 11.22 -15.39
CA TYR A 298 13.71 10.61 -14.08
C TYR A 298 12.45 10.68 -13.19
N SER A 299 11.85 11.87 -13.08
CA SER A 299 10.60 12.06 -12.34
C SER A 299 9.48 11.20 -12.92
N ALA A 300 9.37 11.08 -14.24
CA ALA A 300 8.38 10.22 -14.90
C ALA A 300 8.59 8.75 -14.54
N ALA A 301 9.82 8.23 -14.62
CA ALA A 301 10.12 6.85 -14.26
C ALA A 301 9.87 6.54 -12.78
N LYS A 302 10.24 7.46 -11.87
CA LYS A 302 9.95 7.33 -10.43
C LYS A 302 8.45 7.42 -10.12
N ALA A 303 7.70 8.24 -10.86
CA ALA A 303 6.24 8.31 -10.73
C ALA A 303 5.56 7.01 -11.19
N MET A 304 6.04 6.38 -12.27
CA MET A 304 5.55 5.05 -12.69
C MET A 304 5.74 4.01 -11.58
N ALA A 305 6.93 3.96 -10.99
CA ALA A 305 7.23 3.07 -9.86
C ALA A 305 6.31 3.32 -8.65
N GLY A 306 6.10 4.60 -8.31
CA GLY A 306 5.23 4.98 -7.20
C GLY A 306 3.78 4.58 -7.44
N GLN A 307 3.24 4.84 -8.64
CA GLN A 307 1.86 4.46 -8.97
C GLN A 307 1.66 2.96 -9.00
N PHE A 308 2.64 2.20 -9.49
CA PHE A 308 2.63 0.75 -9.42
C PHE A 308 2.53 0.25 -7.97
N LEU A 309 3.36 0.78 -7.06
CA LEU A 309 3.31 0.36 -5.66
C LEU A 309 2.02 0.79 -4.95
N SER A 310 1.43 1.94 -5.28
CA SER A 310 0.11 2.32 -4.77
C SER A 310 -0.98 1.33 -5.21
N ALA A 311 -0.94 0.88 -6.46
CA ALA A 311 -1.87 -0.14 -6.96
C ALA A 311 -1.60 -1.50 -6.30
N PHE A 312 -0.33 -1.88 -6.15
CA PHE A 312 0.08 -3.09 -5.45
C PHE A 312 -0.41 -3.08 -3.99
N ASP A 313 -0.23 -1.97 -3.27
CA ASP A 313 -0.69 -1.84 -1.88
C ASP A 313 -2.21 -1.96 -1.79
N LYS A 314 -2.94 -1.23 -2.64
CA LYS A 314 -4.41 -1.28 -2.66
C LYS A 314 -4.95 -2.69 -2.91
N SER A 315 -4.27 -3.47 -3.76
CA SER A 315 -4.71 -4.82 -4.11
C SER A 315 -4.33 -5.89 -3.08
N HIS A 316 -3.26 -5.68 -2.30
CA HIS A 316 -2.68 -6.76 -1.46
C HIS A 316 -2.63 -6.44 0.03
N SER A 317 -2.71 -5.17 0.45
CA SER A 317 -2.58 -4.77 1.87
C SER A 317 -3.61 -5.42 2.78
N GLU A 318 -4.82 -5.68 2.28
CA GLU A 318 -5.84 -6.41 3.04
C GLU A 318 -5.43 -7.85 3.37
N PHE A 319 -4.53 -8.46 2.59
CA PHE A 319 -3.97 -9.80 2.77
C PHE A 319 -2.62 -9.80 3.49
N GLY A 320 -2.04 -8.63 3.74
CA GLY A 320 -0.78 -8.45 4.46
C GLY A 320 0.39 -7.86 3.67
N PRO A 321 0.64 -8.23 2.40
CA PRO A 321 1.68 -7.60 1.58
C PRO A 321 1.37 -6.13 1.28
N ARG A 322 2.39 -5.27 1.31
CA ARG A 322 2.21 -3.82 1.13
C ARG A 322 3.14 -3.22 0.12
N GLY A 323 2.70 -2.15 -0.52
CA GLY A 323 3.50 -1.31 -1.41
C GLY A 323 3.80 0.03 -0.75
N LEU A 324 5.06 0.44 -0.75
CA LEU A 324 5.50 1.67 -0.09
C LEU A 324 6.42 2.50 -0.99
N THR A 325 6.05 3.77 -1.20
CA THR A 325 6.92 4.73 -1.89
C THR A 325 7.48 5.75 -0.92
N ILE A 326 8.80 5.77 -0.76
CA ILE A 326 9.50 6.78 0.03
C ILE A 326 9.95 7.91 -0.88
N LEU A 327 9.25 9.04 -0.83
CA LEU A 327 9.61 10.24 -1.59
C LEU A 327 10.74 10.96 -0.85
N SER A 328 11.98 10.63 -1.18
CA SER A 328 13.14 11.22 -0.53
C SER A 328 13.45 12.61 -1.09
N GLY A 329 13.78 13.54 -0.18
CA GLY A 329 14.52 14.76 -0.50
C GLY A 329 15.97 14.46 -0.90
N LEU A 330 16.81 15.49 -0.96
CA LEU A 330 18.24 15.32 -1.26
C LEU A 330 18.91 14.45 -0.19
N VAL A 331 19.73 13.50 -0.64
CA VAL A 331 20.53 12.61 0.22
C VAL A 331 21.99 12.81 -0.14
N ALA A 332 22.83 13.13 0.83
CA ALA A 332 24.27 13.37 0.71
C ALA A 332 24.98 12.07 0.29
N THR A 333 24.99 11.86 -1.02
CA THR A 333 25.65 10.76 -1.72
C THR A 333 26.66 11.32 -2.69
N GLN A 334 27.69 10.54 -3.05
CA GLN A 334 28.66 10.92 -4.09
C GLN A 334 27.98 11.33 -5.41
N TYR A 335 26.82 10.71 -5.70
CA TYR A 335 26.02 11.04 -6.88
C TYR A 335 25.35 12.42 -6.77
N SER A 336 24.84 12.77 -5.59
CA SER A 336 24.17 14.04 -5.36
C SER A 336 25.11 15.22 -5.21
N GLU A 337 26.40 15.02 -4.90
CA GLU A 337 27.36 16.12 -4.66
C GLU A 337 27.42 17.12 -5.82
N SER A 338 27.30 16.63 -7.07
CA SER A 338 27.30 17.46 -8.27
C SER A 338 26.03 18.30 -8.45
N VAL A 339 24.93 17.93 -7.81
CA VAL A 339 23.61 18.57 -7.93
C VAL A 339 23.16 19.29 -6.65
N GLN A 340 23.70 18.90 -5.49
CA GLN A 340 23.28 19.35 -4.17
C GLN A 340 23.57 20.85 -3.94
N GLY A 341 24.71 21.35 -4.43
CA GLY A 341 25.15 22.71 -4.18
C GLY A 341 25.23 23.01 -2.67
N LYS A 342 24.51 24.03 -2.19
CA LYS A 342 24.43 24.40 -0.75
C LYS A 342 23.18 23.87 -0.04
N SER A 343 22.38 23.04 -0.71
CA SER A 343 21.09 22.60 -0.17
C SER A 343 21.30 21.58 0.97
N PRO A 344 20.49 21.66 2.04
CA PRO A 344 20.52 20.64 3.10
C PRO A 344 20.14 19.29 2.52
N ALA A 345 20.85 18.24 2.93
CA ALA A 345 20.64 16.87 2.49
C ALA A 345 20.76 15.92 3.67
N MET A 346 19.94 14.87 3.68
CA MET A 346 20.01 13.80 4.66
C MET A 346 21.23 12.93 4.42
N LEU A 347 21.79 12.34 5.48
CA LEU A 347 22.74 11.26 5.34
C LEU A 347 22.04 9.99 4.83
N PRO A 348 22.71 9.11 4.08
CA PRO A 348 22.16 7.83 3.67
C PRO A 348 21.67 6.97 4.85
N GLN A 349 22.32 7.09 6.01
CA GLN A 349 21.94 6.39 7.23
C GLN A 349 20.64 6.93 7.83
N GLU A 350 20.43 8.25 7.80
CA GLU A 350 19.19 8.88 8.28
C GLU A 350 18.01 8.42 7.41
N LEU A 351 18.17 8.45 6.08
CA LEU A 351 17.13 7.94 5.19
C LEU A 351 16.87 6.44 5.42
N ALA A 352 17.92 5.63 5.56
CA ALA A 352 17.78 4.20 5.81
C ALA A 352 17.02 3.92 7.12
N GLU A 353 17.27 4.70 8.18
CA GLU A 353 16.55 4.62 9.44
C GLU A 353 15.07 4.90 9.25
N SER A 354 14.72 6.03 8.62
CA SER A 354 13.35 6.40 8.30
C SER A 354 12.63 5.34 7.47
N VAL A 355 13.29 4.82 6.43
CA VAL A 355 12.74 3.77 5.56
C VAL A 355 12.38 2.53 6.37
N LEU A 356 13.28 2.06 7.26
CA LEU A 356 13.03 0.87 8.06
C LEU A 356 11.97 1.08 9.13
N GLU A 357 11.95 2.24 9.78
CA GLU A 357 10.91 2.61 10.74
C GLU A 357 9.53 2.57 10.07
N ILE A 358 9.37 3.26 8.94
CA ILE A 358 8.09 3.32 8.20
C ILE A 358 7.70 1.93 7.67
N ALA A 359 8.65 1.21 7.05
CA ALA A 359 8.36 -0.04 6.36
C ALA A 359 8.12 -1.22 7.31
N LEU A 360 8.82 -1.30 8.44
CA LEU A 360 8.81 -2.49 9.31
C LEU A 360 8.11 -2.24 10.65
N ASP A 361 8.28 -1.06 11.25
CA ASP A 361 7.88 -0.80 12.64
C ASP A 361 6.52 -0.09 12.68
N ASP A 362 6.45 1.09 12.07
CA ASP A 362 5.30 2.00 12.09
C ASP A 362 4.20 1.55 11.13
N LYS A 363 4.60 0.89 10.04
CA LYS A 363 3.70 0.29 9.07
C LYS A 363 2.70 1.30 8.46
N ARG A 364 3.12 2.54 8.20
CA ARG A 364 2.26 3.66 7.78
C ARG A 364 2.29 3.95 6.28
N GLY A 365 1.09 4.12 5.71
CA GLY A 365 0.86 4.77 4.40
C GLY A 365 1.36 3.98 3.18
N ASP A 366 0.83 4.33 2.02
CA ASP A 366 1.28 3.86 0.70
C ASP A 366 2.39 4.78 0.13
N ALA A 367 2.39 6.06 0.48
CA ALA A 367 3.46 6.99 0.18
C ALA A 367 3.86 7.88 1.39
N VAL A 368 5.17 8.06 1.59
CA VAL A 368 5.70 8.91 2.66
C VAL A 368 6.80 9.82 2.12
N LEU A 369 6.61 11.13 2.28
CA LEU A 369 7.62 12.15 2.03
C LEU A 369 8.61 12.16 3.19
N VAL A 370 9.89 12.05 2.87
CA VAL A 370 11.00 12.04 3.85
C VAL A 370 12.01 13.10 3.46
N GLU A 371 12.15 14.12 4.30
CA GLU A 371 13.11 15.21 4.14
C GLU A 371 13.90 15.43 5.43
N TRP A 372 14.99 16.20 5.36
CA TRP A 372 15.91 16.47 6.48
C TRP A 372 15.24 17.04 7.74
N ASN A 373 14.04 17.62 7.62
CA ASN A 373 13.30 18.25 8.70
C ASN A 373 12.05 17.46 9.16
N GLY A 374 11.84 16.23 8.66
CA GLY A 374 10.76 15.36 9.12
C GLY A 374 10.09 14.55 8.00
N HIS A 375 9.03 13.82 8.38
CA HIS A 375 8.26 12.97 7.47
C HIS A 375 6.80 13.43 7.36
N GLN A 376 6.20 13.23 6.18
CA GLN A 376 4.78 13.46 5.95
C GLN A 376 4.18 12.27 5.19
N SER A 377 3.27 11.54 5.84
CA SER A 377 2.50 10.46 5.21
C SER A 377 1.37 11.02 4.35
N GLY A 378 1.09 10.40 3.21
CA GLY A 378 0.02 10.80 2.31
C GLY A 378 -0.17 9.78 1.18
N LYS A 379 -0.79 10.21 0.07
CA LYS A 379 -0.90 9.42 -1.17
C LYS A 379 -0.04 10.05 -2.26
N LEU A 380 0.50 9.23 -3.16
CA LEU A 380 1.24 9.71 -4.32
C LEU A 380 0.35 10.63 -5.19
N GLY A 381 0.83 11.83 -5.52
CA GLY A 381 0.08 12.79 -6.35
C GLY A 381 -1.11 13.50 -5.68
N PHE A 382 -1.39 13.26 -4.39
CA PHE A 382 -2.38 14.00 -3.61
C PHE A 382 -1.85 14.32 -2.21
N GLN A 383 -1.25 15.51 -2.06
CA GLN A 383 -1.12 16.15 -0.76
C GLN A 383 -2.38 16.98 -0.50
N ALA A 384 -3.28 16.51 0.37
CA ALA A 384 -4.35 17.38 0.88
C ALA A 384 -3.75 18.41 1.86
N ALA A 385 -3.82 19.67 1.44
CA ALA A 385 -3.56 20.92 2.15
C ALA A 385 -2.21 21.06 2.88
N ARG A 386 -1.30 21.83 2.26
CA ARG A 386 -0.39 22.70 3.03
C ARG A 386 -1.24 23.62 3.92
N ALA A 387 -1.50 23.20 5.16
CA ALA A 387 -1.76 24.13 6.23
C ALA A 387 -0.41 24.75 6.63
N GLY A 388 -0.15 25.97 6.15
CA GLY A 388 0.80 26.91 6.75
C GLY A 388 2.30 26.57 6.66
N ALA A 389 2.94 26.94 5.54
CA ALA A 389 4.32 27.45 5.55
C ALA A 389 4.64 28.08 4.19
N ALA A 390 4.44 29.40 4.08
CA ALA A 390 5.00 30.17 3.00
C ALA A 390 6.52 30.29 3.23
N VAL A 391 7.32 29.46 2.54
CA VAL A 391 8.75 29.71 2.42
C VAL A 391 8.94 30.66 1.24
N SER A 392 9.24 31.91 1.57
CA SER A 392 9.66 32.96 0.64
C SER A 392 10.94 32.53 -0.07
N ALA A 393 10.82 32.09 -1.33
CA ALA A 393 11.94 32.03 -2.25
C ALA A 393 11.84 33.23 -3.18
N ALA A 394 12.77 34.17 -3.03
CA ALA A 394 12.88 35.35 -3.88
C ALA A 394 13.16 34.94 -5.33
N VAL A 395 12.25 35.29 -6.24
CA VAL A 395 12.42 35.17 -7.69
C VAL A 395 12.88 36.53 -8.24
N PRO A 396 13.84 36.59 -9.19
CA PRO A 396 14.38 37.86 -9.69
C PRO A 396 13.32 38.71 -10.38
N GLN A 397 13.32 40.02 -10.07
CA GLN A 397 12.47 41.02 -10.68
C GLN A 397 12.91 41.26 -12.14
N ASN A 398 12.07 40.85 -13.11
CA ASN A 398 11.80 41.56 -14.36
C ASN A 398 10.79 40.79 -15.23
N ALA A 399 9.51 41.07 -15.02
CA ALA A 399 8.44 40.80 -15.99
C ALA A 399 7.27 41.78 -15.73
N PRO A 400 6.56 42.26 -16.77
CA PRO A 400 5.77 43.48 -16.71
C PRO A 400 4.47 43.33 -15.90
N THR A 401 4.19 44.35 -15.10
CA THR A 401 3.00 44.49 -14.25
C THR A 401 1.74 44.72 -15.05
N VAL A 402 0.73 43.85 -14.86
CA VAL A 402 -0.68 44.16 -15.12
C VAL A 402 -1.34 44.40 -13.77
N SER A 403 -1.83 45.61 -13.54
CA SER A 403 -2.49 46.01 -12.28
C SER A 403 -3.87 45.35 -12.16
N PRO A 404 -4.21 44.71 -11.03
CA PRO A 404 -5.59 44.41 -10.69
C PRO A 404 -6.27 45.65 -10.08
N VAL A 405 -7.45 45.97 -10.59
CA VAL A 405 -8.38 46.95 -10.02
C VAL A 405 -9.25 46.25 -8.98
N SER A 406 -9.29 46.79 -7.75
CA SER A 406 -10.46 47.03 -6.87
C SER A 406 -10.18 46.79 -5.37
N ALA A 407 -10.82 47.64 -4.56
CA ALA A 407 -10.44 48.08 -3.21
C ALA A 407 -10.94 47.18 -2.05
N PRO A 408 -10.37 47.31 -0.82
CA PRO A 408 -10.75 46.53 0.36
C PRO A 408 -12.12 46.91 0.97
N VAL A 409 -12.80 45.88 1.47
CA VAL A 409 -14.12 45.87 2.14
C VAL A 409 -14.09 46.63 3.46
N SER A 410 -14.33 47.95 3.44
CA SER A 410 -14.55 48.70 4.69
C SER A 410 -15.70 49.71 4.67
N ALA A 411 -16.58 49.67 3.66
CA ALA A 411 -17.77 50.55 3.63
C ALA A 411 -18.90 50.06 2.70
N LEU A 412 -19.34 48.80 2.80
CA LEU A 412 -20.62 48.42 2.18
C LEU A 412 -21.76 48.79 3.14
N ALA A 413 -22.69 49.65 2.71
CA ALA A 413 -23.91 49.90 3.47
C ALA A 413 -24.75 48.62 3.51
N GLU A 414 -25.53 48.40 4.58
CA GLU A 414 -26.32 47.17 4.75
C GLU A 414 -27.30 46.90 3.58
N ASN A 415 -27.70 47.97 2.86
CA ASN A 415 -28.53 47.93 1.67
C ASN A 415 -27.82 47.43 0.39
N ASP A 416 -26.49 47.34 0.38
CA ASP A 416 -25.69 46.94 -0.80
C ASP A 416 -25.26 45.45 -0.78
N VAL A 417 -25.49 44.75 0.34
CA VAL A 417 -25.03 43.36 0.54
C VAL A 417 -25.79 42.38 -0.35
N GLU A 418 -27.12 42.48 -0.39
CA GLU A 418 -27.97 41.56 -1.14
C GLU A 418 -27.81 41.68 -2.67
N PRO A 419 -27.78 42.89 -3.27
CA PRO A 419 -27.45 43.04 -4.69
C PRO A 419 -26.09 42.45 -5.06
N ARG A 420 -25.10 42.57 -4.17
CA ARG A 420 -23.74 42.05 -4.40
C ARG A 420 -23.67 40.53 -4.29
N ILE A 421 -24.41 39.92 -3.36
CA ILE A 421 -24.57 38.46 -3.30
C ILE A 421 -25.23 37.95 -4.58
N ALA A 422 -26.33 38.59 -5.03
CA ALA A 422 -27.01 38.25 -6.27
C ALA A 422 -26.08 38.34 -7.50
N GLU A 423 -25.22 39.35 -7.55
CA GLU A 423 -24.21 39.54 -8.62
C GLU A 423 -23.21 38.38 -8.65
N VAL A 424 -22.64 38.00 -7.50
CA VAL A 424 -21.71 36.86 -7.39
C VAL A 424 -22.38 35.56 -7.84
N VAL A 425 -23.61 35.31 -7.40
CA VAL A 425 -24.38 34.12 -7.78
C VAL A 425 -24.60 34.08 -9.30
N ARG A 426 -25.06 35.19 -9.90
CA ARG A 426 -25.26 35.27 -11.35
C ARG A 426 -23.97 35.09 -12.13
N GLN A 427 -22.87 35.66 -11.65
CA GLN A 427 -21.56 35.55 -12.31
C GLN A 427 -21.03 34.11 -12.28
N GLN A 428 -21.07 33.44 -11.12
CA GLN A 428 -20.52 32.10 -10.96
C GLN A 428 -21.35 31.02 -11.67
N LEU A 429 -22.67 31.21 -11.70
CA LEU A 429 -23.61 30.34 -12.42
C LEU A 429 -23.80 30.72 -13.89
N ARG A 430 -23.15 31.80 -14.36
CA ARG A 430 -23.26 32.34 -15.73
C ARG A 430 -24.70 32.65 -16.13
N LEU A 431 -25.50 33.15 -15.20
CA LEU A 431 -26.89 33.55 -15.42
C LEU A 431 -26.96 34.96 -16.03
N PRO A 432 -28.04 35.29 -16.77
CA PRO A 432 -28.30 36.66 -17.22
C PRO A 432 -28.30 37.65 -16.04
N VAL A 433 -27.88 38.89 -16.29
CA VAL A 433 -27.76 39.96 -15.26
C VAL A 433 -29.09 40.20 -14.51
N ASN A 434 -30.22 39.98 -15.17
CA ASN A 434 -31.56 40.16 -14.60
C ASN A 434 -32.25 38.83 -14.25
N ALA A 435 -31.49 37.73 -14.12
CA ALA A 435 -32.06 36.44 -13.75
C ALA A 435 -32.67 36.53 -12.34
N ASP A 436 -33.91 36.03 -12.24
CA ASP A 436 -34.59 35.85 -10.97
C ASP A 436 -33.93 34.72 -10.19
N LEU A 437 -33.67 34.96 -8.91
CA LEU A 437 -33.02 34.02 -7.99
C LEU A 437 -34.01 33.50 -6.93
N GLU A 438 -35.27 33.93 -6.98
CA GLU A 438 -36.31 33.40 -6.09
C GLU A 438 -36.50 31.89 -6.32
N GLY A 439 -36.36 31.09 -5.26
CA GLY A 439 -36.41 29.63 -5.35
C GLY A 439 -35.20 28.96 -6.00
N ALA A 440 -34.13 29.70 -6.29
CA ALA A 440 -32.92 29.15 -6.87
C ALA A 440 -32.16 28.24 -5.87
N GLY A 441 -31.55 27.17 -6.38
CA GLY A 441 -30.83 26.20 -5.56
C GLY A 441 -30.16 25.08 -6.36
N VAL A 442 -29.42 24.25 -5.63
CA VAL A 442 -28.69 23.11 -6.18
C VAL A 442 -29.67 22.11 -6.78
N GLY A 443 -29.52 21.82 -8.07
CA GLY A 443 -30.39 20.90 -8.80
C GLY A 443 -31.74 21.50 -9.25
N THR A 444 -32.09 22.72 -8.84
CA THR A 444 -33.28 23.45 -9.32
C THR A 444 -32.93 24.57 -10.29
N THR A 445 -31.71 25.13 -10.18
CA THR A 445 -31.21 26.19 -11.07
C THR A 445 -30.24 25.64 -12.12
N PRO A 446 -30.41 25.97 -13.41
CA PRO A 446 -29.47 25.57 -14.46
C PRO A 446 -28.04 26.02 -14.15
N GLY A 447 -27.10 25.07 -14.14
CA GLY A 447 -25.69 25.34 -13.85
C GLY A 447 -25.32 25.38 -12.36
N TRP A 448 -26.29 25.17 -11.45
CA TRP A 448 -26.02 25.05 -10.01
C TRP A 448 -25.91 23.58 -9.61
N ASP A 449 -24.73 23.00 -9.87
CA ASP A 449 -24.33 21.65 -9.43
C ASP A 449 -23.35 21.70 -8.25
N SER A 450 -22.91 20.53 -7.74
CA SER A 450 -22.02 20.44 -6.58
C SER A 450 -20.66 21.12 -6.78
N LEU A 451 -20.14 21.19 -8.01
CA LEU A 451 -18.85 21.82 -8.31
C LEU A 451 -19.01 23.35 -8.35
N ARG A 452 -20.03 23.83 -9.06
CA ARG A 452 -20.40 25.24 -9.16
C ARG A 452 -20.83 25.81 -7.82
N HIS A 453 -21.40 24.98 -6.95
CA HIS A 453 -21.72 25.38 -5.58
C HIS A 453 -20.45 25.74 -4.80
N ILE A 454 -19.37 24.97 -4.91
CA ILE A 454 -18.09 25.29 -4.26
C ILE A 454 -17.49 26.58 -4.83
N GLU A 455 -17.50 26.75 -6.16
CA GLU A 455 -17.02 27.99 -6.81
C GLU A 455 -17.80 29.23 -6.33
N LEU A 456 -19.10 29.07 -6.13
CA LEU A 456 -20.00 30.11 -5.65
C LEU A 456 -19.68 30.48 -4.20
N ILE A 457 -19.47 29.50 -3.32
CA ILE A 457 -19.04 29.74 -1.93
C ILE A 457 -17.71 30.48 -1.90
N LEU A 458 -16.71 30.03 -2.67
CA LEU A 458 -15.40 30.70 -2.76
C LEU A 458 -15.53 32.12 -3.31
N GLY A 459 -16.44 32.34 -4.26
CA GLY A 459 -16.74 33.65 -4.81
C GLY A 459 -17.29 34.61 -3.76
N LEU A 460 -18.16 34.14 -2.86
CA LEU A 460 -18.70 34.93 -1.75
C LEU A 460 -17.64 35.20 -0.68
N GLU A 461 -16.85 34.19 -0.31
CA GLU A 461 -15.72 34.35 0.61
C GLU A 461 -14.74 35.42 0.12
N ALA A 462 -14.40 35.37 -1.18
CA ALA A 462 -13.52 36.36 -1.80
C ALA A 462 -14.17 37.75 -1.90
N ALA A 463 -15.47 37.83 -2.24
CA ALA A 463 -16.17 39.10 -2.43
C ALA A 463 -16.36 39.87 -1.11
N PHE A 464 -16.55 39.15 0.01
CA PHE A 464 -16.85 39.75 1.31
C PHE A 464 -15.75 39.58 2.36
N GLY A 465 -14.66 38.86 2.04
CA GLY A 465 -13.56 38.61 2.98
C GLY A 465 -13.95 37.73 4.17
N ILE A 466 -14.94 36.85 4.00
CA ILE A 466 -15.45 35.92 5.02
C ILE A 466 -14.95 34.49 4.77
N ARG A 467 -15.10 33.62 5.77
CA ARG A 467 -14.81 32.17 5.69
C ARG A 467 -15.99 31.41 6.30
N PHE A 468 -16.65 30.56 5.54
CA PHE A 468 -17.78 29.78 6.04
C PHE A 468 -17.31 28.50 6.75
N GLY A 469 -18.04 28.09 7.79
CA GLY A 469 -17.87 26.77 8.39
C GLY A 469 -18.40 25.65 7.49
N ALA A 470 -17.76 24.48 7.52
CA ALA A 470 -18.15 23.34 6.68
C ALA A 470 -19.63 22.92 6.87
N GLY A 471 -20.14 22.95 8.10
CA GLY A 471 -21.54 22.63 8.40
C GLY A 471 -22.56 23.68 7.96
N ASP A 472 -22.12 24.91 7.68
CA ASP A 472 -22.97 25.96 7.11
C ASP A 472 -23.01 25.82 5.58
N VAL A 473 -21.86 25.54 4.96
CA VAL A 473 -21.76 25.27 3.52
C VAL A 473 -22.68 24.11 3.09
N GLU A 474 -22.73 23.02 3.87
CA GLU A 474 -23.63 21.89 3.61
C GLU A 474 -25.12 22.27 3.56
N LYS A 475 -25.50 23.37 4.24
CA LYS A 475 -26.90 23.84 4.30
C LYS A 475 -27.22 24.89 3.25
N MET A 476 -26.21 25.54 2.65
CA MET A 476 -26.38 26.63 1.66
C MET A 476 -26.81 26.13 0.27
N LEU A 477 -27.76 25.21 0.22
CA LEU A 477 -28.21 24.58 -1.03
C LEU A 477 -29.25 25.42 -1.79
N THR A 478 -29.74 26.51 -1.20
CA THR A 478 -30.68 27.45 -1.83
C THR A 478 -30.17 28.88 -1.71
N TYR A 479 -30.60 29.75 -2.62
CA TYR A 479 -30.25 31.16 -2.62
C TYR A 479 -30.67 31.85 -1.31
N ASP A 480 -31.83 31.53 -0.75
CA ASP A 480 -32.31 32.12 0.50
C ASP A 480 -31.43 31.76 1.71
N VAL A 481 -30.99 30.50 1.80
CA VAL A 481 -30.10 30.06 2.89
C VAL A 481 -28.71 30.66 2.70
N LEU A 482 -28.26 30.77 1.46
CA LEU A 482 -26.98 31.40 1.12
C LEU A 482 -26.98 32.91 1.44
N LEU A 483 -28.07 33.61 1.11
CA LEU A 483 -28.26 35.03 1.41
C LEU A 483 -28.28 35.27 2.92
N SER A 484 -29.11 34.54 3.66
CA SER A 484 -29.26 34.69 5.10
C SER A 484 -27.98 34.34 5.87
N THR A 485 -27.28 33.27 5.46
CA THR A 485 -26.02 32.87 6.13
C THR A 485 -24.89 33.84 5.81
N THR A 486 -24.74 34.29 4.56
CA THR A 486 -23.75 35.31 4.20
C THR A 486 -23.98 36.62 4.97
N ARG A 487 -25.23 37.05 5.11
CA ARG A 487 -25.59 38.24 5.91
C ARG A 487 -25.20 38.09 7.38
N SER A 488 -25.45 36.93 7.98
CA SER A 488 -25.06 36.63 9.36
C SER A 488 -23.53 36.74 9.57
N TYR A 489 -22.74 36.17 8.66
CA TYR A 489 -21.28 36.25 8.71
C TYR A 489 -20.77 37.69 8.53
N ILE A 490 -21.36 38.47 7.62
CA ILE A 490 -21.00 39.88 7.44
C ILE A 490 -21.35 40.70 8.69
N GLN A 491 -22.52 40.49 9.29
CA GLN A 491 -22.92 41.17 10.53
C GLN A 491 -21.98 40.84 11.70
N SER A 492 -21.48 39.60 11.78
CA SER A 492 -20.50 39.20 12.80
C SER A 492 -19.12 39.84 12.65
N LEU A 493 -18.81 40.41 11.47
CA LEU A 493 -17.57 41.17 11.24
C LEU A 493 -17.70 42.66 11.57
N THR A 494 -18.93 43.19 11.63
CA THR A 494 -19.22 44.60 11.89
C THR A 494 -19.69 44.88 13.32
N SER A 495 -19.93 43.83 14.13
CA SER A 495 -20.20 43.89 15.56
C SER A 495 -18.96 43.52 16.38
#